data_AF-A0A920I9B4-F1
#
_entry.id   AF-A0A920I9B4-F1
#
_cell.length_a   1.000
_cell.length_b   1.000
_cell.length_c   1.000
_cell.angle_alpha   90.00
_cell.angle_beta   90.00
_cell.angle_gamma   90.00
#
_symmetry.space_group_name_H-M   'P 1'
#
loop_
_entity.id
_entity.type
_entity.pdbx_description
1 polymer ?
#
loop_
_entity_poly.entity_id
_entity_poly.type
_entity_poly.pdbx_seq_one_letter_code
_entity_poly.pdbx_strand_id
1 'polypeptide(L)' 'MSSCWATLQDYGLRSIGIGERILPKTDITICEQVVLIGSGLIWNIYFGIIAVFLVLVFNNSCCRQKP' A
#
# COMPACT_ATOMS: atom_id res chain seq x y z
N MET A 1 16.69 -11.28 17.49
CA MET A 1 15.29 -10.81 17.62
C MET A 1 15.22 -9.36 17.13
N SER A 2 15.35 -9.13 15.83
CA SER A 2 15.58 -7.79 15.28
C SER A 2 15.41 -7.78 13.75
N SER A 3 14.17 -7.89 13.24
CA SER A 3 14.00 -8.04 11.78
C SER A 3 12.57 -7.87 11.22
N CYS A 4 11.62 -7.28 11.95
CA CYS A 4 10.35 -6.83 11.34
C CYS A 4 10.42 -5.35 10.96
N TRP A 5 10.95 -4.53 11.86
CA TRP A 5 11.10 -3.09 11.66
C TRP A 5 12.09 -2.74 10.55
N ALA A 6 13.22 -3.46 10.45
CA ALA A 6 14.17 -3.31 9.34
C ALA A 6 13.52 -3.69 8.00
N THR A 7 12.80 -4.82 7.95
CA THR A 7 12.08 -5.25 6.74
C THR A 7 10.96 -4.29 6.35
N LEU A 8 10.27 -3.67 7.31
CA LEU A 8 9.30 -2.62 7.05
C LEU A 8 9.95 -1.39 6.39
N GLN A 9 11.16 -1.00 6.83
CA GLN A 9 11.89 0.13 6.24
C GLN A 9 12.48 -0.21 4.86
N ASP A 10 13.07 -1.40 4.69
CA ASP A 10 13.73 -1.80 3.45
C ASP A 10 12.75 -2.31 2.36
N TYR A 11 11.65 -2.96 2.76
CA TYR A 11 10.69 -3.59 1.84
C TYR A 11 9.28 -3.00 1.91
N GLY A 12 8.94 -2.17 2.90
CA GLY A 12 7.63 -1.52 3.00
C GLY A 12 7.39 -0.49 1.89
N LEU A 13 8.45 0.12 1.36
CA LEU A 13 8.39 1.02 0.19
C LEU A 13 8.66 0.30 -1.14
N ARG A 14 8.80 -1.04 -1.14
CA ARG A 14 9.03 -1.81 -2.37
C ARG A 14 7.88 -1.65 -3.37
N SER A 15 6.64 -1.46 -2.90
CA SER A 15 5.48 -1.20 -3.75
C SER A 15 5.49 0.19 -4.41
N ILE A 16 6.33 1.10 -3.93
CA ILE A 16 6.63 2.44 -4.50
C ILE A 16 7.91 2.42 -5.35
N GLY A 17 8.65 1.31 -5.39
CA GLY A 17 9.83 1.13 -6.22
C GLY A 17 11.15 1.54 -5.57
N ILE A 18 11.17 1.73 -4.24
CA ILE A 18 12.37 2.06 -3.46
C ILE A 18 12.66 0.90 -2.51
N GLY A 19 13.85 0.29 -2.60
CA GLY A 19 14.29 -0.79 -1.71
C GLY A 19 15.20 -1.83 -2.38
N GLU A 20 15.96 -2.56 -1.57
CA GLU A 20 16.83 -3.66 -2.00
C GLU A 20 16.01 -4.79 -2.67
N ARG A 21 16.45 -5.25 -3.85
CA ARG A 21 15.74 -6.29 -4.64
C ARG A 21 16.27 -7.69 -4.34
N ILE A 22 16.90 -7.90 -3.19
CA ILE A 22 17.20 -9.25 -2.72
C ILE A 22 15.94 -9.83 -2.08
N LEU A 23 15.61 -11.07 -2.40
CA LEU A 23 14.53 -11.80 -1.74
C LEU A 23 15.19 -12.59 -0.59
N PRO A 24 14.88 -12.35 0.70
CA PRO A 24 15.42 -13.16 1.78
C PRO A 24 15.03 -14.63 1.54
N LYS A 25 16.04 -15.50 1.36
CA LYS A 25 15.89 -16.91 0.92
C LYS A 25 15.76 -17.91 2.08
N THR A 26 15.63 -17.44 3.32
CA THR A 26 15.59 -18.29 4.52
C THR A 26 14.45 -17.84 5.43
N ASP A 27 13.47 -18.73 5.64
CA ASP A 27 12.40 -18.69 6.66
C ASP A 27 11.79 -17.32 6.99
N ILE A 28 10.97 -16.80 6.07
CA ILE A 28 10.11 -15.63 6.31
C ILE A 28 9.14 -15.91 7.47
N THR A 29 9.31 -15.19 8.58
CA THR A 29 8.35 -15.21 9.69
C THR A 29 7.04 -14.52 9.31
N ILE A 30 5.95 -14.76 10.05
CA ILE A 30 4.62 -14.16 9.79
C ILE A 30 4.67 -12.64 9.64
N CYS A 31 5.57 -11.97 10.37
CA CYS A 31 5.79 -10.53 10.26
C CYS A 31 6.27 -10.09 8.86
N GLU A 32 7.24 -10.79 8.29
CA GLU A 32 7.78 -10.50 6.96
C GLU A 32 6.72 -10.72 5.87
N GLN A 33 5.93 -11.78 6.01
CA GLN A 33 4.85 -12.10 5.08
C GLN A 33 3.75 -11.02 5.08
N VAL A 34 3.39 -10.52 6.27
CA VAL A 34 2.41 -9.42 6.41
C VAL A 34 2.95 -8.11 5.85
N VAL A 35 4.22 -7.78 6.03
CA VAL A 35 4.82 -6.55 5.50
C VAL A 35 4.95 -6.59 3.97
N LEU A 36 5.37 -7.72 3.41
CA LEU A 36 5.53 -7.90 1.96
C LEU A 36 4.18 -7.84 1.23
N ILE A 37 3.15 -8.52 1.73
CA ILE A 37 1.80 -8.52 1.13
C ILE A 37 1.09 -7.19 1.46
N GLY A 38 1.22 -6.74 2.71
CA GLY A 38 0.55 -5.56 3.24
C GLY A 38 1.01 -4.25 2.58
N SER A 39 2.30 -4.10 2.24
CA SER A 39 2.81 -2.91 1.56
C SER A 39 2.20 -2.67 0.17
N GLY A 40 1.88 -3.74 -0.57
CA GLY A 40 1.18 -3.66 -1.86
C GLY A 40 -0.32 -3.49 -1.70
N LEU A 41 -0.92 -4.19 -0.74
CA LEU A 41 -2.37 -4.13 -0.48
C LEU A 41 -2.79 -2.74 0.04
N ILE A 42 -2.04 -2.18 0.98
CA ILE A 42 -2.36 -0.88 1.60
C ILE A 42 -2.34 0.25 0.58
N TRP A 43 -1.43 0.19 -0.39
CA TRP A 43 -1.29 1.19 -1.44
C TRP A 43 -2.43 1.09 -2.46
N ASN A 44 -2.85 -0.13 -2.82
CA ASN A 44 -4.04 -0.34 -3.63
C ASN A 44 -5.31 0.18 -2.96
N ILE A 45 -5.48 -0.08 -1.66
CA ILE A 45 -6.63 0.42 -0.89
C ILE A 45 -6.60 1.95 -0.81
N TYR A 46 -5.44 2.56 -0.57
CA TYR A 46 -5.28 4.01 -0.53
C TYR A 46 -5.70 4.67 -1.86
N PHE A 47 -5.18 4.17 -2.99
CA PHE A 47 -5.58 4.68 -4.31
C PHE A 47 -7.05 4.40 -4.64
N GLY A 48 -7.59 3.24 -4.24
CA GLY A 48 -8.99 2.90 -4.43
C GLY A 48 -9.92 3.85 -3.67
N ILE A 49 -9.63 4.13 -2.39
CA ILE A 49 -10.39 5.07 -1.57
C ILE A 49 -10.30 6.49 -2.14
N ILE A 50 -9.12 6.92 -2.57
CA ILE A 50 -8.95 8.22 -3.23
C ILE A 50 -9.79 8.30 -4.50
N ALA A 51 -9.76 7.28 -5.35
CA ALA A 51 -10.54 7.26 -6.59
C ALA A 51 -12.05 7.35 -6.29
N VAL A 52 -12.56 6.57 -5.33
CA VAL A 52 -13.97 6.61 -4.93
C VAL A 52 -14.33 7.97 -4.33
N PHE A 53 -13.49 8.51 -3.44
CA PHE A 53 -13.72 9.83 -2.84
C PHE A 53 -13.75 10.93 -3.90
N LEU A 54 -12.81 10.91 -4.83
CA LEU A 54 -12.70 11.89 -5.92
C LEU A 54 -13.90 11.77 -6.87
N VAL A 55 -14.35 10.55 -7.20
CA VAL A 55 -15.58 10.31 -7.98
C VAL A 55 -16.82 10.81 -7.25
N LEU A 56 -16.93 10.57 -5.94
CA LEU A 56 -18.08 11.00 -5.15
C LEU A 56 -18.11 12.52 -5.01
N VAL A 57 -16.99 13.16 -4.69
CA VAL A 57 -16.90 14.62 -4.61
C VAL A 57 -17.17 15.23 -5.98
N PHE A 58 -16.57 14.71 -7.06
CA PHE A 58 -16.81 15.21 -8.40
C PHE A 58 -18.28 15.09 -8.83
N ASN A 59 -18.95 13.97 -8.54
CA ASN A 59 -20.37 13.80 -8.88
C ASN A 59 -21.26 14.76 -8.06
N ASN A 60 -21.00 14.89 -6.75
CA ASN A 60 -21.72 15.83 -5.89
C ASN A 60 -21.45 17.30 -6.24
N SER A 61 -20.29 17.64 -6.80
CA SER A 61 -19.94 19.02 -7.18
C SER A 61 -20.34 19.36 -8.61
N CYS A 62 -20.33 18.40 -9.54
CA CYS A 62 -20.57 18.64 -10.98
C CYS A 62 -22.02 18.32 -11.42
N CYS A 63 -22.77 17.50 -10.66
CA CYS A 63 -24.12 17.06 -11.04
C CYS A 63 -25.18 17.18 -9.92
N ARG A 64 -24.98 18.06 -8.93
CA ARG A 64 -26.06 18.62 -8.09
C ARG A 64 -26.55 19.99 -8.58
N GLN A 65 -26.15 20.39 -9.79
CA GLN A 65 -26.64 21.58 -10.51
C GLN A 65 -27.41 21.18 -11.77
N LYS A 66 -28.33 20.23 -11.65
CA LYS A 66 -29.36 20.02 -12.66
C LYS A 66 -30.67 19.63 -11.97
N PRO A 67 -31.73 20.46 -12.02
CA PRO A 67 -33.08 19.93 -11.80
C PRO A 67 -33.43 18.91 -12.89
#